data_AF-A0A4W5NAA0-F1
#
_entry.id   AF-A0A4W5NAA0-F1
#
_cell.length_a   1.000
_cell.length_b   1.000
_cell.length_c   1.000
_cell.angle_alpha   90.00
_cell.angle_beta   90.00
_cell.angle_gamma   90.00
#
_symmetry.space_group_name_H-M   'P 1'
#
loop_
_entity.id
_entity.type
_entity.pdbx_description
1 polymer ?
#
loop_
_entity_poly.entity_id
_entity_poly.type
_entity_poly.pdbx_seq_one_letter_code
_entity_poly.pdbx_strand_id
1 'polypeptide(L)'
;MVPVCGKFYHNKCILKHTPTQPQNKGVRCSLHVCLPCHITNPLNPCTSKSRLTRCVRCPVAYHANDYCMAAGSIVLANNSFLCPNHFTPRKNYKNHEHINVSWCFVCSEGW
;
A
#
# COMPACT_ATOMS: atom_id res chain seq x y z
N MET A 1 2.37 -16.76 -6.92
CA MET A 1 3.08 -15.72 -7.69
C MET A 1 2.02 -14.86 -8.35
N VAL A 2 1.84 -13.59 -7.98
CA VAL A 2 0.85 -12.74 -8.66
C VAL A 2 1.55 -12.12 -9.88
N PRO A 3 1.12 -12.43 -11.11
CA PRO A 3 1.73 -11.85 -12.30
C PRO A 3 1.50 -10.33 -12.28
N VAL A 4 2.60 -9.60 -12.43
CA VAL A 4 2.70 -8.15 -12.71
C VAL A 4 1.55 -7.30 -12.15
N CYS A 5 1.72 -6.82 -10.92
CA CYS A 5 0.77 -5.90 -10.25
C CYS A 5 0.60 -4.53 -10.92
N GLY A 6 1.22 -4.30 -12.08
CA GLY A 6 1.16 -3.06 -12.88
C GLY A 6 1.78 -1.83 -12.19
N LYS A 7 2.27 -1.97 -10.96
CA LYS A 7 2.84 -0.88 -10.16
C LYS A 7 4.37 -0.94 -10.22
N PHE A 8 4.97 0.18 -10.58
CA PHE A 8 6.41 0.37 -10.60
C PHE A 8 6.89 1.10 -9.35
N TYR A 9 7.97 0.59 -8.76
CA TYR A 9 8.63 1.19 -7.61
C TYR A 9 10.13 1.05 -7.78
N HIS A 10 10.90 2.06 -7.35
CA HIS A 10 12.34 1.87 -7.16
C HIS A 10 12.58 0.78 -6.09
N ASN A 11 13.57 -0.09 -6.30
CA ASN A 11 13.93 -1.13 -5.33
C ASN A 11 14.20 -0.54 -3.93
N LYS A 12 14.93 0.57 -3.87
CA LYS A 12 15.23 1.28 -2.61
C LYS A 12 13.96 1.84 -1.92
N CYS A 13 12.93 2.17 -2.68
CA CYS A 13 11.67 2.70 -2.15
C CYS A 13 10.76 1.59 -1.63
N ILE A 14 10.59 0.52 -2.41
CA ILE A 14 9.66 -0.57 -2.05
C ILE A 14 10.18 -1.42 -0.88
N LEU A 15 11.50 -1.57 -0.74
CA LEU A 15 12.13 -2.30 0.37
C LEU A 15 11.95 -1.64 1.74
N LYS A 16 11.58 -0.35 1.79
CA LYS A 16 11.25 0.33 3.05
C LYS A 16 9.88 -0.09 3.62
N HIS A 17 9.09 -0.85 2.86
CA HIS A 17 7.76 -1.29 3.28
C HIS A 17 7.78 -2.73 3.77
N THR A 18 7.27 -2.94 4.97
CA THR A 18 7.39 -4.16 5.78
C THR A 18 6.90 -5.47 5.14
N PRO A 19 5.87 -5.52 4.25
CA PRO A 19 5.51 -6.75 3.56
C PRO A 19 6.32 -7.03 2.28
N THR A 20 7.20 -6.12 1.87
CA THR A 20 8.01 -6.30 0.67
C THR A 20 9.11 -7.31 0.97
N GLN A 21 9.14 -8.40 0.21
CA GLN A 21 10.23 -9.38 0.28
C GLN A 21 10.94 -9.48 -1.07
N PRO A 22 12.29 -9.45 -1.10
CA PRO A 22 13.06 -9.84 -2.27
C PRO A 22 12.72 -11.28 -2.68
N GLN A 23 12.64 -11.52 -3.98
CA GLN A 23 12.42 -12.81 -4.60
C GLN A 23 13.46 -12.99 -5.71
N ASN A 24 13.75 -14.23 -6.11
CA ASN A 24 14.77 -14.54 -7.14
C ASN A 24 14.58 -13.78 -8.47
N LYS A 25 13.38 -13.28 -8.77
CA LYS A 25 13.06 -12.48 -9.98
C LYS A 25 12.28 -11.20 -9.66
N GLY A 26 12.65 -10.46 -8.61
CA GLY A 26 12.09 -9.15 -8.29
C GLY A 26 11.69 -9.00 -6.83
N VAL A 27 10.61 -8.28 -6.56
CA VAL A 27 10.06 -8.12 -5.21
C VAL A 27 8.61 -8.57 -5.14
N ARG A 28 8.22 -9.21 -4.05
CA ARG A 28 6.80 -9.39 -3.74
C ARG A 28 6.22 -8.02 -3.40
N CYS A 29 5.29 -7.53 -4.21
CA CYS A 29 4.66 -6.24 -3.94
C CYS A 29 3.82 -6.28 -2.67
N SER A 30 4.06 -5.32 -1.78
CA SER A 30 3.35 -5.13 -0.52
C SER A 30 1.82 -4.98 -0.67
N LEU A 31 1.32 -4.61 -1.84
CA LEU A 31 -0.12 -4.45 -2.13
C LEU A 31 -0.92 -5.77 -2.21
N HIS A 32 -0.23 -6.91 -2.13
CA HIS A 32 -0.85 -8.24 -2.14
C HIS A 32 -0.79 -8.93 -0.78
N VAL A 33 -0.43 -8.20 0.27
CA VAL A 33 -0.33 -8.72 1.63
C VAL A 33 -1.03 -7.73 2.54
N CYS A 34 -1.96 -8.21 3.36
CA CYS A 34 -2.49 -7.40 4.44
C CYS A 34 -1.36 -7.12 5.46
N LEU A 35 -0.97 -5.85 5.62
CA LEU A 35 0.10 -5.44 6.52
C LEU A 35 -0.16 -5.86 7.99
N PRO A 36 -1.34 -5.62 8.60
CA PRO A 36 -1.64 -6.09 9.94
C PRO A 36 -1.49 -7.61 10.07
N CYS A 37 -2.05 -8.39 9.13
CA CYS A 37 -1.92 -9.85 9.16
C CYS A 37 -0.46 -10.30 9.04
N HIS A 38 0.36 -9.58 8.28
CA HIS A 38 1.80 -9.84 8.17
C HIS A 38 2.54 -9.51 9.45
N ILE A 39 2.21 -8.41 10.12
CA ILE A 39 2.79 -8.06 11.42
C ILE A 39 2.41 -9.10 12.48
N THR A 40 1.15 -9.54 12.50
CA THR A 40 0.65 -10.55 13.45
C THR A 40 1.26 -11.93 13.20
N ASN A 41 1.43 -12.32 11.95
CA ASN A 41 2.04 -13.60 11.59
C ASN A 41 2.85 -13.48 10.28
N PRO A 42 4.16 -13.19 10.36
CA PRO A 42 4.97 -12.97 9.16
C PRO A 42 5.22 -14.25 8.35
N LEU A 43 5.15 -15.43 8.99
CA LEU A 43 5.38 -16.74 8.36
C LEU A 43 4.12 -17.27 7.67
N ASN A 44 2.95 -16.96 8.21
CA ASN A 44 1.66 -17.30 7.63
C ASN A 44 0.71 -16.09 7.71
N PRO A 45 1.00 -15.02 6.94
CA PRO A 45 0.16 -13.83 6.93
C PRO A 45 -1.22 -14.27 6.47
N CYS A 46 -2.17 -14.26 7.41
CA CYS A 46 -3.51 -14.86 7.29
C CYS A 46 -4.04 -14.76 5.85
N THR A 47 -4.09 -15.91 5.17
CA THR A 47 -4.53 -16.14 3.79
C THR A 47 -6.05 -16.05 3.68
N SER A 48 -6.67 -15.09 4.38
CA SER A 48 -8.07 -14.82 4.13
C SER A 48 -8.15 -14.51 2.62
N LYS A 49 -8.87 -15.34 1.86
CA LYS A 49 -9.11 -15.13 0.42
C LYS A 49 -9.94 -13.85 0.16
N SER A 50 -10.15 -13.05 1.21
CA SER A 50 -10.91 -11.83 1.17
C SER A 50 -10.16 -10.76 0.38
N ARG A 51 -10.92 -9.86 -0.23
CA ARG A 51 -10.36 -8.81 -1.06
C ARG A 51 -9.60 -7.81 -0.18
N LEU A 52 -8.38 -7.48 -0.59
CA LEU A 52 -7.61 -6.40 0.00
C LEU A 52 -8.13 -5.04 -0.50
N THR A 53 -8.13 -4.06 0.40
CA THR A 53 -8.22 -2.64 0.09
C THR A 53 -6.82 -2.02 0.13
N ARG A 54 -6.55 -0.99 -0.68
CA ARG A 54 -5.21 -0.44 -0.90
C ARG A 54 -5.15 1.06 -0.66
N CYS A 55 -4.05 1.52 -0.07
CA CYS A 55 -3.81 2.95 0.07
C CYS A 55 -3.57 3.57 -1.31
N VAL A 56 -4.19 4.72 -1.58
CA VAL A 56 -3.99 5.45 -2.85
C VAL A 56 -2.65 6.20 -2.92
N ARG A 57 -1.94 6.36 -1.80
CA ARG A 57 -0.68 7.15 -1.70
C ARG A 57 0.57 6.35 -1.33
N CYS A 58 0.45 5.08 -0.95
CA CYS A 58 1.61 4.24 -0.64
C CYS A 58 1.31 2.75 -0.86
N PRO A 59 2.33 1.88 -0.94
CA PRO A 59 2.15 0.45 -1.16
C PRO A 59 1.69 -0.30 0.11
N VAL A 60 0.63 0.18 0.77
CA VAL A 60 0.00 -0.46 1.94
C VAL A 60 -1.35 -1.06 1.53
N ALA A 61 -1.62 -2.28 1.99
CA ALA A 61 -2.89 -2.96 1.81
C ALA A 61 -3.37 -3.57 3.12
N TYR A 62 -4.70 -3.54 3.34
CA TYR A 62 -5.40 -4.11 4.49
C TYR A 62 -6.55 -5.00 3.99
N HIS A 63 -7.03 -5.92 4.82
CA HIS A 63 -8.37 -6.46 4.61
C HIS A 63 -9.41 -5.38 4.95
N ALA A 64 -10.51 -5.33 4.20
CA ALA A 64 -11.62 -4.41 4.45
C ALA A 64 -12.50 -4.92 5.61
N ASN A 65 -11.92 -5.00 6.82
CA ASN A 65 -12.61 -5.35 8.05
C ASN A 65 -12.03 -4.56 9.23
N ASP A 66 -12.77 -4.52 10.34
CA ASP A 66 -12.39 -3.72 11.52
C ASP A 66 -11.13 -4.23 12.21
N TYR A 67 -10.77 -5.50 12.02
CA TYR A 67 -9.56 -6.10 12.61
C TYR A 67 -8.28 -5.67 11.90
N CYS A 68 -8.34 -5.43 10.58
CA CYS A 68 -7.18 -5.13 9.76
C CYS A 68 -7.10 -3.65 9.37
N MET A 69 -8.22 -2.93 9.32
CA MET A 69 -8.20 -1.51 8.97
C MET A 69 -7.57 -0.72 10.12
N ALA A 70 -6.44 -0.06 9.86
CA ALA A 70 -5.81 0.81 10.85
C ALA A 70 -6.74 1.99 11.19
N ALA A 71 -6.88 2.29 12.48
CA ALA A 71 -7.61 3.47 12.94
C ALA A 71 -7.09 4.76 12.27
N GLY A 72 -8.01 5.69 11.95
CA GLY A 72 -7.68 6.91 11.20
C GLY A 72 -7.50 6.72 9.69
N SER A 73 -7.70 5.50 9.17
CA SER A 73 -7.83 5.28 7.73
C SER A 73 -9.13 5.90 7.20
N ILE A 74 -9.07 6.57 6.06
CA ILE A 74 -10.24 7.15 5.40
C ILE A 74 -10.60 6.25 4.22
N VAL A 75 -11.73 5.55 4.30
CA VAL A 75 -12.25 4.75 3.19
C VAL A 75 -12.72 5.69 2.09
N LEU A 76 -12.28 5.42 0.85
CA LEU A 76 -12.71 6.16 -0.33
C LEU A 76 -13.78 5.31 -1.04
N ALA A 77 -13.49 4.80 -2.24
CA ALA A 77 -14.36 3.89 -3.00
C ALA A 77 -13.57 2.75 -3.63
N ASN A 78 -14.25 1.72 -4.15
CA ASN A 78 -13.65 0.67 -5.01
C ASN A 78 -12.37 0.01 -4.44
N ASN A 79 -12.43 -0.50 -3.20
CA ASN A 79 -11.29 -1.15 -2.53
C ASN A 79 -10.06 -0.22 -2.40
N SER A 80 -10.31 1.09 -2.21
CA SER A 80 -9.27 2.07 -1.95
C SER A 80 -9.53 2.88 -0.68
N PHE A 81 -8.44 3.30 -0.04
CA PHE A 81 -8.48 4.11 1.17
C PHE A 81 -7.26 5.04 1.23
N LEU A 82 -7.25 5.96 2.19
CA LEU A 82 -6.07 6.72 2.60
C LEU A 82 -5.61 6.18 3.97
N CYS A 83 -4.40 5.65 4.05
CA CYS A 83 -3.86 5.13 5.32
C CYS A 83 -3.46 6.26 6.28
N PRO A 84 -3.38 6.01 7.60
CA PRO A 84 -3.10 7.04 8.60
C PRO A 84 -1.73 7.70 8.42
N ASN A 85 -0.76 7.04 7.77
CA ASN A 85 0.54 7.64 7.46
C ASN A 85 0.46 8.85 6.52
N HIS A 86 -0.67 9.03 5.82
CA HIS A 86 -0.93 10.18 4.96
C HIS A 86 -2.03 11.09 5.51
N PHE A 87 -2.53 10.82 6.71
CA PHE A 87 -3.46 11.71 7.37
C PHE A 87 -2.69 12.92 7.91
N THR A 88 -2.87 14.06 7.25
CA THR A 88 -2.37 15.34 7.74
C THR A 88 -3.57 16.12 8.29
N PRO A 89 -3.62 16.44 9.60
CA PRO A 89 -4.67 17.27 10.15
C PRO A 89 -4.70 18.61 9.41
N ARG A 90 -5.84 19.00 8.84
CA ARG A 90 -5.95 20.24 8.06
C ARG A 90 -5.82 21.47 8.97
N LYS A 91 -4.65 22.09 9.01
CA LYS A 91 -4.49 23.54 9.18
C LYS A 91 -3.93 24.11 7.88
N ASN A 92 -4.82 24.64 7.03
CA ASN A 92 -4.52 25.48 5.86
C ASN A 92 -3.77 24.82 4.66
N TYR A 93 -4.49 23.95 3.91
CA TYR A 93 -4.35 23.57 2.48
C TYR A 93 -3.00 23.65 1.71
N LYS A 94 -2.73 22.60 0.91
CA LYS A 94 -2.17 22.52 -0.49
C LYS A 94 -1.59 21.09 -0.65
N ASN A 95 -2.15 20.13 -1.40
CA ASN A 95 -2.20 20.04 -2.88
C ASN A 95 -3.13 18.88 -3.28
N HIS A 96 -4.01 19.11 -4.26
CA HIS A 96 -4.67 18.07 -5.05
C HIS A 96 -4.41 18.44 -6.52
N GLU A 97 -3.26 18.06 -7.06
CA GLU A 97 -3.02 18.14 -8.50
C GLU A 97 -3.35 16.81 -9.17
N HIS A 98 -3.90 16.88 -10.38
CA HIS A 98 -4.15 15.72 -11.23
C HIS A 98 -2.81 15.08 -11.62
N ILE A 99 -2.54 13.87 -11.11
CA ILE A 99 -1.29 13.14 -11.41
C ILE A 99 -1.48 12.33 -12.70
N ASN A 100 -0.82 12.78 -13.77
CA ASN A 100 -0.67 11.99 -14.99
C ASN A 100 0.38 10.89 -14.75
N VAL A 101 0.05 9.66 -15.11
CA VAL A 101 0.75 8.44 -14.68
C VAL A 101 2.04 8.17 -15.46
N SER A 102 3.18 8.63 -14.92
CA SER A 102 4.50 8.12 -15.29
C SER A 102 5.59 8.20 -14.20
N TRP A 103 5.26 8.41 -12.91
CA TRP A 103 6.24 8.66 -11.82
C TRP A 103 6.12 7.71 -10.60
N CYS A 104 7.14 7.68 -9.73
CA CYS A 104 7.24 6.79 -8.58
C CYS A 104 6.14 7.05 -7.52
N PHE A 105 5.34 6.05 -7.18
CA PHE A 105 4.24 6.16 -6.20
C PHE A 105 4.66 6.36 -4.73
N VAL A 106 5.96 6.44 -4.44
CA VAL A 106 6.49 6.64 -3.09
C VAL A 106 7.13 8.02 -2.94
N CYS A 107 8.00 8.42 -3.87
CA CYS A 107 8.68 9.72 -3.83
C CYS A 107 8.08 10.77 -4.76
N SER A 108 7.14 10.41 -5.64
CA SER A 108 6.55 11.31 -6.64
C SER A 108 7.57 11.91 -7.61
N GLU A 109 8.75 11.31 -7.74
CA GLU A 109 9.78 11.69 -8.71
C GLU A 109 9.63 10.88 -10.00
N GLY A 110 9.99 11.50 -11.12
CA GLY A 110 10.17 10.83 -12.40
C GLY A 110 11.41 9.94 -12.43
N TRP A 111 11.54 9.17 -13.52
CA TRP A 111 12.69 8.32 -13.77
C TRP A 111 13.99 9.12 -13.87
#